data_AF-A0A5Q2MWT2-F1
#
_entry.id   AF-A0A5Q2MWT2-F1
#
_cell.length_a   1.000
_cell.length_b   1.000
_cell.length_c   1.000
_cell.angle_alpha   90.00
_cell.angle_beta   90.00
_cell.angle_gamma   90.00
#
_symmetry.space_group_name_H-M   'P 1'
#
loop_
_entity.id
_entity.type
_entity.pdbx_description
1 polymer ?
#
loop_
_entity_poly.entity_id
_entity_poly.type
_entity_poly.pdbx_seq_one_letter_code
_entity_poly.pdbx_strand_id
1 'polypeptide(L)'
;MQANQQRGQGQQTQGWLIEKARAIKVKESEEFASAKAAIPEWLHGGIVAIERNQKMANQQIFIDQVAQSLGLWSSDKGTYLSVSKPYLTVEARVAWARHEHKEKGCKLTIHPVQFDSQLKLARVTIDSEIHGSVTATAKLGVGGGGVDSTNPFENAETSVIGRALGFLGYVLLGSGIASAEEVHVAIEEVEKKEKPRLDVVEGGQLQQPTTEQELRAISQMKAQQSQPTFVGTVSQNGQGPVENNGRKVARSIVTMNGQNINVYGIDGTAPIVAAWKQGQEVEFQARQENNGSLVVVTA
;
A
#
# COMPACT_ATOMS: atom_id res chain seq x y z
N MET A 1 -39.97 -29.32 4.42
CA MET A 1 -39.49 -28.03 3.85
C MET A 1 -39.99 -26.83 4.65
N GLN A 2 -39.83 -26.80 5.98
CA GLN A 2 -40.20 -25.63 6.79
C GLN A 2 -39.37 -25.63 8.08
N ALA A 3 -38.14 -25.16 8.01
CA ALA A 3 -37.31 -24.85 9.19
C ALA A 3 -36.06 -24.04 8.76
N ASN A 4 -36.25 -22.86 8.15
CA ASN A 4 -35.13 -21.93 7.98
C ASN A 4 -35.54 -20.45 7.77
N GLN A 5 -36.64 -20.01 8.40
CA GLN A 5 -37.13 -18.62 8.31
C GLN A 5 -37.33 -17.95 9.69
N GLN A 6 -36.48 -18.27 10.67
CA GLN A 6 -36.49 -17.59 11.97
C GLN A 6 -35.08 -17.31 12.51
N ARG A 7 -34.28 -16.52 11.77
CA ARG A 7 -33.10 -15.80 12.30
C ARG A 7 -32.89 -14.52 11.49
N GLY A 8 -33.52 -13.42 11.87
CA GLY A 8 -33.37 -12.17 11.11
C GLY A 8 -34.03 -10.94 11.67
N GLN A 9 -34.36 -10.90 12.96
CA GLN A 9 -34.83 -9.67 13.61
C GLN A 9 -33.83 -9.25 14.68
N GLY A 10 -33.11 -8.16 14.43
CA GLY A 10 -32.42 -7.38 15.46
C GLY A 10 -30.89 -7.45 15.51
N GLN A 11 -30.22 -8.28 14.72
CA GLN A 11 -28.75 -8.21 14.66
C GLN A 11 -28.35 -7.06 13.72
N GLN A 12 -27.65 -6.06 14.27
CA GLN A 12 -27.01 -4.99 13.52
C GLN A 12 -25.53 -5.31 13.34
N THR A 13 -24.93 -4.81 12.26
CA THR A 13 -23.49 -4.85 12.07
C THR A 13 -22.82 -4.12 13.23
N GLN A 14 -21.69 -4.65 13.70
CA GLN A 14 -20.96 -4.05 14.82
C GLN A 14 -20.57 -2.60 14.49
N GLY A 15 -20.89 -1.65 15.38
CA GLY A 15 -20.75 -0.21 15.10
C GLY A 15 -19.32 0.22 14.75
N TRP A 16 -18.32 -0.34 15.41
CA TRP A 16 -16.90 -0.05 15.12
C TRP A 16 -16.51 -0.43 13.68
N LEU A 17 -17.14 -1.47 13.10
CA LEU A 17 -16.88 -1.92 11.75
C LEU A 17 -17.46 -0.94 10.73
N ILE A 18 -18.67 -0.44 10.99
CA ILE A 18 -19.31 0.61 10.18
C ILE A 18 -18.48 1.89 10.21
N GLU A 19 -18.06 2.34 11.39
CA GLU A 19 -17.26 3.55 11.57
C GLU A 19 -15.93 3.44 10.80
N LYS A 20 -15.23 2.31 10.96
CA LYS A 20 -13.98 2.06 10.24
C LYS A 20 -14.20 2.01 8.72
N ALA A 21 -15.27 1.37 8.24
CA ALA A 21 -15.61 1.33 6.82
C ALA A 21 -15.88 2.74 6.26
N ARG A 22 -16.65 3.57 6.98
CA ARG A 22 -16.89 4.97 6.59
C ARG A 22 -15.59 5.77 6.51
N ALA A 23 -14.71 5.65 7.49
CA ALA A 23 -13.42 6.34 7.48
C ALA A 23 -12.57 5.94 6.26
N ILE A 24 -12.58 4.66 5.87
CA ILE A 24 -11.90 4.19 4.66
C ILE A 24 -12.57 4.73 3.40
N LYS A 25 -13.91 4.76 3.33
CA LYS A 25 -14.65 5.32 2.18
C LYS A 25 -14.44 6.81 1.99
N VAL A 26 -14.29 7.57 3.08
CA VAL A 26 -13.88 8.99 3.01
C VAL A 26 -12.50 9.11 2.38
N LYS A 27 -11.52 8.33 2.85
CA LYS A 27 -10.17 8.31 2.26
C LYS A 27 -10.16 7.90 0.79
N GLU A 28 -10.96 6.89 0.41
CA GLU A 28 -11.16 6.51 -1.00
C GLU A 28 -11.63 7.72 -1.82
N SER A 29 -12.66 8.44 -1.36
CA SER A 29 -13.15 9.64 -2.05
C SER A 29 -12.09 10.74 -2.14
N GLU A 30 -11.31 10.96 -1.08
CA GLU A 30 -10.21 11.93 -1.05
C GLU A 30 -9.10 11.56 -2.04
N GLU A 31 -8.75 10.27 -2.14
CA GLU A 31 -7.77 9.77 -3.11
C GLU A 31 -8.23 10.00 -4.55
N PHE A 32 -9.51 9.77 -4.87
CA PHE A 32 -10.04 10.07 -6.21
C PHE A 32 -10.05 11.58 -6.52
N ALA A 33 -10.38 12.40 -5.54
CA ALA A 33 -10.32 13.87 -5.68
C ALA A 33 -8.88 14.33 -5.93
N SER A 34 -7.93 13.81 -5.15
CA SER A 34 -6.50 14.07 -5.31
C SER A 34 -5.98 13.60 -6.67
N ALA A 35 -6.39 12.41 -7.13
CA ALA A 35 -6.01 11.88 -8.43
C ALA A 35 -6.47 12.78 -9.59
N LYS A 36 -7.70 13.30 -9.53
CA LYS A 36 -8.20 14.29 -10.51
C LYS A 36 -7.38 15.57 -10.45
N ALA A 37 -7.14 16.11 -9.26
CA ALA A 37 -6.35 17.33 -9.09
C ALA A 37 -4.89 17.20 -9.57
N ALA A 38 -4.34 15.98 -9.62
CA ALA A 38 -2.96 15.72 -10.03
C ALA A 38 -2.73 15.69 -11.54
N ILE A 39 -3.78 15.68 -12.36
CA ILE A 39 -3.67 15.57 -13.83
C ILE A 39 -4.52 16.63 -14.56
N PRO A 40 -4.20 16.95 -15.81
CA PRO A 40 -5.04 17.81 -16.64
C PRO A 40 -6.49 17.33 -16.74
N GLU A 41 -7.44 18.26 -16.74
CA GLU A 41 -8.88 17.96 -16.74
C GLU A 41 -9.33 17.07 -17.90
N TRP A 42 -8.74 17.26 -19.09
CA TRP A 42 -9.05 16.47 -20.27
C TRP A 42 -8.64 14.99 -20.15
N LEU A 43 -7.83 14.62 -19.15
CA LEU A 43 -7.45 13.24 -18.83
C LEU A 43 -8.34 12.61 -17.74
N HIS A 44 -9.27 13.34 -17.13
CA HIS A 44 -10.12 12.81 -16.07
C HIS A 44 -10.92 11.58 -16.50
N GLY A 45 -11.33 11.50 -17.77
CA GLY A 45 -12.01 10.32 -18.33
C GLY A 45 -11.13 9.06 -18.36
N GLY A 46 -9.82 9.22 -18.23
CA GLY A 46 -8.85 8.12 -18.15
C GLY A 46 -8.65 7.54 -16.74
N ILE A 47 -9.26 8.14 -15.71
CA ILE A 47 -9.20 7.61 -14.34
C ILE A 47 -10.30 6.55 -14.19
N VAL A 48 -9.89 5.32 -13.89
CA VAL A 48 -10.79 4.20 -13.60
C VAL A 48 -10.62 3.74 -12.15
N ALA A 49 -11.68 3.15 -11.61
CA ALA A 49 -11.68 2.57 -10.28
C ALA A 49 -11.21 1.12 -10.33
N ILE A 50 -10.15 0.80 -9.59
CA ILE A 50 -9.71 -0.58 -9.37
C ILE A 50 -10.18 -1.03 -8.00
N GLU A 51 -11.14 -1.95 -7.97
CA GLU A 51 -11.67 -2.50 -6.73
C GLU A 51 -10.64 -3.41 -6.05
N ARG A 52 -10.55 -3.30 -4.72
CA ARG A 52 -9.73 -4.16 -3.87
C ARG A 52 -10.51 -4.55 -2.62
N ASN A 53 -10.39 -5.81 -2.21
CA ASN A 53 -10.96 -6.26 -0.96
C ASN A 53 -9.97 -6.08 0.19
N GLN A 54 -10.32 -5.23 1.15
CA GLN A 54 -9.55 -5.05 2.38
C GLN A 54 -10.16 -5.92 3.48
N LYS A 55 -9.36 -6.85 4.03
CA LYS A 55 -9.79 -7.67 5.18
C LYS A 55 -9.95 -6.77 6.41
N MET A 56 -11.16 -6.76 6.97
CA MET A 56 -11.57 -5.95 8.10
C MET A 56 -11.57 -6.73 9.42
N ALA A 57 -11.89 -8.02 9.35
CA ALA A 57 -11.83 -8.96 10.47
C ALA A 57 -11.55 -10.39 9.97
N ASN A 58 -10.90 -11.21 10.80
CA ASN A 58 -10.61 -12.62 10.48
C ASN A 58 -11.83 -13.54 10.64
N GLN A 59 -12.87 -13.08 11.34
CA GLN A 59 -14.10 -13.83 11.54
C GLN A 59 -15.22 -13.31 10.64
N GLN A 60 -16.16 -14.19 10.33
CA GLN A 60 -17.40 -13.81 9.67
C GLN A 60 -18.25 -12.98 10.62
N ILE A 61 -18.56 -11.73 10.26
CA ILE A 61 -19.44 -10.86 11.03
C ILE A 61 -20.75 -10.72 10.27
N PHE A 62 -21.87 -10.64 10.98
CA PHE A 62 -23.15 -10.35 10.35
C PHE A 62 -23.13 -8.94 9.73
N ILE A 63 -23.47 -8.83 8.45
CA ILE A 63 -23.49 -7.57 7.70
C ILE A 63 -24.94 -7.25 7.31
N ASP A 64 -25.52 -6.22 7.92
CA ASP A 64 -26.82 -5.67 7.57
C ASP A 64 -26.79 -4.85 6.26
N GLN A 65 -27.95 -4.38 5.80
CA GLN A 65 -28.08 -3.61 4.56
C GLN A 65 -27.31 -2.27 4.57
N VAL A 66 -27.17 -1.63 5.74
CA VAL A 66 -26.44 -0.36 5.86
C VAL A 66 -24.95 -0.60 5.71
N ALA A 67 -24.43 -1.68 6.28
CA ALA A 67 -23.04 -2.07 6.10
C ALA A 67 -22.76 -2.57 4.67
N GLN A 68 -23.68 -3.34 4.07
CA GLN A 68 -23.56 -3.78 2.68
C GLN A 68 -23.48 -2.61 1.69
N SER A 69 -24.27 -1.54 1.88
CA SER A 69 -24.21 -0.36 1.01
C SER A 69 -22.91 0.43 1.13
N LEU A 70 -22.14 0.22 2.20
CA LEU A 70 -20.77 0.74 2.35
C LEU A 70 -19.71 -0.16 1.68
N GLY A 71 -20.11 -1.28 1.07
CA GLY A 71 -19.22 -2.26 0.45
C GLY A 71 -18.67 -3.30 1.43
N LEU A 72 -19.22 -3.43 2.64
CA LEU A 72 -18.88 -4.53 3.54
C LEU A 72 -19.53 -5.83 3.08
N TRP A 73 -18.78 -6.91 3.17
CA TRP A 73 -19.28 -8.27 2.95
C TRP A 73 -18.51 -9.24 3.84
N SER A 74 -19.04 -10.45 4.01
CA SER A 74 -18.37 -11.47 4.82
C SER A 74 -18.44 -12.83 4.15
N SER A 75 -17.38 -13.61 4.33
CA SER A 75 -17.28 -15.02 3.94
C SER A 75 -16.79 -15.85 5.12
N ASP A 76 -16.64 -17.15 4.89
CA ASP A 76 -15.99 -18.10 5.79
C ASP A 76 -14.55 -17.69 6.16
N LYS A 77 -13.88 -16.91 5.31
CA LYS A 77 -12.50 -16.44 5.51
C LYS A 77 -12.36 -15.14 6.30
N GLY A 78 -13.47 -14.45 6.56
CA GLY A 78 -13.48 -13.20 7.31
C GLY A 78 -14.49 -12.18 6.80
N THR A 79 -14.35 -10.97 7.31
CA THR A 79 -15.15 -9.81 6.92
C THR A 79 -14.27 -8.86 6.11
N TYR A 80 -14.79 -8.35 5.00
CA TYR A 80 -14.04 -7.57 4.02
C TYR A 80 -14.79 -6.28 3.67
N LEU A 81 -14.05 -5.30 3.17
CA LEU A 81 -14.54 -4.06 2.60
C LEU A 81 -14.03 -3.93 1.17
N SER A 82 -14.94 -3.78 0.20
CA SER A 82 -14.58 -3.38 -1.17
C SER A 82 -14.18 -1.91 -1.18
N VAL A 83 -12.94 -1.61 -1.54
CA VAL A 83 -12.35 -0.27 -1.63
C VAL A 83 -11.78 -0.07 -3.01
N SER A 84 -12.14 1.02 -3.69
CA SER A 84 -11.57 1.33 -5.00
C SER A 84 -10.30 2.19 -4.85
N LYS A 85 -9.32 1.95 -5.71
CA LYS A 85 -8.16 2.84 -5.88
C LYS A 85 -8.19 3.49 -7.26
N PRO A 86 -7.90 4.79 -7.39
CA PRO A 86 -7.85 5.44 -8.69
C PRO A 86 -6.64 4.93 -9.49
N TYR A 87 -6.88 4.64 -10.77
CA TYR A 87 -5.85 4.21 -11.71
C TYR A 87 -6.00 4.98 -13.01
N LEU A 88 -4.89 5.54 -13.51
CA LEU A 88 -4.85 6.16 -14.83
C LEU A 88 -4.52 5.09 -15.87
N THR A 89 -5.46 4.90 -16.81
CA THR A 89 -5.35 3.91 -17.89
C THR A 89 -4.12 4.14 -18.76
N VAL A 90 -3.61 3.07 -19.37
CA VAL A 90 -2.44 3.15 -20.28
C VAL A 90 -2.74 4.07 -21.46
N GLU A 91 -3.96 4.02 -21.99
CA GLU A 91 -4.43 4.94 -23.04
C GLU A 91 -4.27 6.41 -22.62
N ALA A 92 -4.74 6.77 -21.43
CA ALA A 92 -4.63 8.13 -20.92
C ALA A 92 -3.17 8.55 -20.68
N ARG A 93 -2.30 7.64 -20.23
CA ARG A 93 -0.86 7.90 -20.12
C ARG A 93 -0.21 8.17 -21.48
N VAL A 94 -0.57 7.38 -22.51
CA VAL A 94 -0.09 7.59 -23.89
C VAL A 94 -0.59 8.94 -24.43
N ALA A 95 -1.87 9.27 -24.22
CA ALA A 95 -2.44 10.54 -24.63
C ALA A 95 -1.72 11.71 -23.96
N TRP A 96 -1.48 11.62 -22.65
CA TRP A 96 -0.74 12.63 -21.87
C TRP A 96 0.68 12.83 -22.43
N ALA A 97 1.44 11.75 -22.58
CA ALA A 97 2.81 11.81 -23.09
C ALA A 97 2.86 12.43 -24.48
N ARG A 98 1.97 12.02 -25.40
CA ARG A 98 1.90 12.56 -26.76
C ARG A 98 1.52 14.03 -26.78
N HIS A 99 0.56 14.45 -25.94
CA HIS A 99 0.14 15.83 -25.85
C HIS A 99 1.29 16.72 -25.37
N GLU A 100 1.96 16.35 -24.28
CA GLU A 100 3.08 17.12 -23.73
C GLU A 100 4.23 17.27 -24.75
N HIS A 101 4.60 16.18 -25.42
CA HIS A 101 5.66 16.20 -26.42
C HIS A 101 5.28 17.06 -27.63
N LYS A 102 4.02 16.98 -28.09
CA LYS A 102 3.52 17.81 -29.19
C LYS A 102 3.56 19.30 -28.84
N GLU A 103 3.10 19.68 -27.66
CA GLU A 103 3.09 21.09 -27.20
C GLU A 103 4.52 21.66 -27.11
N LYS A 104 5.50 20.83 -26.74
CA LYS A 104 6.91 21.25 -26.63
C LYS A 104 7.72 21.08 -27.92
N GLY A 105 7.12 20.57 -29.00
CA GLY A 105 7.84 20.27 -30.26
C GLY A 105 8.92 19.20 -30.11
N CYS A 106 8.79 18.34 -29.10
CA CYS A 106 9.75 17.27 -28.76
C CYS A 106 9.30 15.92 -29.32
N LYS A 107 10.25 15.01 -29.53
CA LYS A 107 10.00 13.64 -29.98
C LYS A 107 9.75 12.70 -28.81
N LEU A 108 8.74 11.85 -28.96
CA LEU A 108 8.48 10.67 -28.13
C LEU A 108 8.58 9.43 -29.02
N THR A 109 9.38 8.44 -28.61
CA THR A 109 9.52 7.16 -29.31
C THR A 109 9.20 6.02 -28.35
N ILE A 110 8.12 5.27 -28.62
CA ILE A 110 7.84 4.00 -27.95
C ILE A 110 8.39 2.91 -28.86
N HIS A 111 9.44 2.21 -28.41
CA HIS A 111 10.04 1.13 -29.20
C HIS A 111 9.14 -0.11 -29.23
N PRO A 112 9.31 -1.01 -30.21
CA PRO A 112 8.60 -2.28 -30.22
C PRO A 112 8.82 -3.07 -28.92
N VAL A 113 7.75 -3.68 -28.42
CA VAL A 113 7.85 -4.57 -27.25
C VAL A 113 8.60 -5.83 -27.61
N GLN A 114 9.58 -6.17 -26.79
CA GLN A 114 10.37 -7.37 -26.88
C GLN A 114 9.80 -8.42 -25.93
N PHE A 115 9.48 -9.60 -26.45
CA PHE A 115 9.00 -10.72 -25.65
C PHE A 115 10.09 -11.77 -25.51
N ASP A 116 10.32 -12.19 -24.27
CA ASP A 116 11.10 -13.37 -23.92
C ASP A 116 10.14 -14.45 -23.40
N SER A 117 9.85 -15.42 -24.25
CA SER A 117 8.92 -16.51 -23.93
C SER A 117 9.53 -17.53 -22.94
N GLN A 118 10.86 -17.63 -22.85
CA GLN A 118 11.53 -18.53 -21.91
C GLN A 118 11.47 -17.96 -20.50
N LEU A 119 11.80 -16.67 -20.34
CA LEU A 119 11.72 -15.97 -19.06
C LEU A 119 10.29 -15.52 -18.73
N LYS A 120 9.35 -15.64 -19.67
CA LYS A 120 7.99 -15.12 -19.58
C LYS A 120 7.99 -13.63 -19.21
N LEU A 121 8.71 -12.83 -19.99
CA LEU A 121 8.84 -11.39 -19.78
C LEU A 121 8.54 -10.62 -21.06
N ALA A 122 7.93 -9.45 -20.91
CA ALA A 122 7.89 -8.41 -21.91
C ALA A 122 8.81 -7.26 -21.47
N ARG A 123 9.45 -6.59 -22.43
CA ARG A 123 10.31 -5.41 -22.22
C ARG A 123 9.98 -4.34 -23.26
N VAL A 124 9.95 -3.09 -22.83
CA VAL A 124 9.87 -1.94 -23.75
C VAL A 124 10.81 -0.84 -23.29
N THR A 125 11.37 -0.13 -24.26
CA THR A 125 12.10 1.12 -24.05
C THR A 125 11.28 2.28 -24.60
N ILE A 126 11.21 3.38 -23.88
CA ILE A 126 10.60 4.63 -24.34
C ILE A 126 11.63 5.73 -24.24
N ASP A 127 11.87 6.41 -25.36
CA ASP A 127 12.71 7.61 -25.43
C ASP A 127 11.83 8.86 -25.45
N SER A 128 12.03 9.72 -24.48
CA SER A 128 11.43 11.05 -24.36
C SER A 128 12.54 12.10 -24.40
N GLU A 129 12.45 13.07 -25.31
CA GLU A 129 13.36 14.22 -25.29
C GLU A 129 13.16 15.13 -24.06
N ILE A 130 12.03 15.00 -23.37
CA ILE A 130 11.69 15.78 -22.18
C ILE A 130 12.21 15.10 -20.91
N HIS A 131 12.01 13.79 -20.80
CA HIS A 131 12.21 13.03 -19.55
C HIS A 131 13.31 11.97 -19.64
N GLY A 132 13.98 11.84 -20.79
CA GLY A 132 15.03 10.86 -21.04
C GLY A 132 14.51 9.50 -21.51
N SER A 133 15.34 8.47 -21.36
CA SER A 133 15.03 7.10 -21.80
C SER A 133 14.79 6.19 -20.60
N VAL A 134 13.72 5.39 -20.66
CA VAL A 134 13.42 4.37 -19.64
C VAL A 134 13.16 3.02 -20.28
N THR A 135 13.50 1.96 -19.55
CA THR A 135 13.13 0.59 -19.93
C THR A 135 12.30 -0.03 -18.82
N ALA A 136 11.15 -0.61 -19.19
CA ALA A 136 10.29 -1.32 -18.26
C ALA A 136 10.21 -2.80 -18.64
N THR A 137 9.80 -3.61 -17.65
CA THR A 137 9.49 -5.03 -17.84
C THR A 137 8.14 -5.36 -17.22
N ALA A 138 7.43 -6.33 -17.80
CA ALA A 138 6.22 -6.92 -17.25
C ALA A 138 6.29 -8.44 -17.40
N LYS A 139 5.61 -9.18 -16.52
CA LYS A 139 5.52 -10.64 -16.66
C LYS A 139 4.53 -11.00 -17.76
N LEU A 140 4.84 -12.04 -18.51
CA LEU A 140 3.97 -12.64 -19.49
C LEU A 140 3.16 -13.75 -18.81
N GLY A 141 1.84 -13.58 -18.72
CA GLY A 141 0.95 -14.51 -18.03
C GLY A 141 0.65 -15.82 -18.78
N VAL A 142 1.57 -16.36 -19.59
CA VAL A 142 1.30 -17.60 -20.35
C VAL A 142 0.96 -18.76 -19.40
N GLY A 143 -0.29 -19.24 -19.50
CA GLY A 143 -0.88 -20.26 -18.62
C GLY A 143 -1.55 -19.71 -17.36
N GLY A 144 -1.75 -18.39 -17.28
CA GLY A 144 -2.46 -17.70 -16.20
C GLY A 144 -3.99 -17.76 -16.34
N GLY A 145 -4.69 -17.26 -15.32
CA GLY A 145 -6.15 -17.05 -15.35
C GLY A 145 -6.53 -15.67 -15.89
N GLY A 146 -7.83 -15.38 -16.00
CA GLY A 146 -8.31 -14.04 -16.37
C GLY A 146 -7.93 -13.63 -17.80
N VAL A 147 -7.51 -12.38 -17.98
CA VAL A 147 -7.14 -11.81 -19.30
C VAL A 147 -5.93 -12.55 -19.91
N ASP A 148 -5.03 -13.05 -19.07
CA ASP A 148 -3.85 -13.82 -19.49
C ASP A 148 -4.17 -15.22 -20.04
N SER A 149 -5.41 -15.70 -19.84
CA SER A 149 -5.85 -16.99 -20.40
C SER A 149 -6.17 -16.90 -21.90
N THR A 150 -6.56 -15.72 -22.38
CA THR A 150 -6.96 -15.51 -23.78
C THR A 150 -5.95 -14.68 -24.56
N ASN A 151 -5.39 -13.62 -23.95
CA ASN A 151 -4.54 -12.64 -24.64
C ASN A 151 -3.32 -12.22 -23.78
N PRO A 152 -2.43 -13.16 -23.40
CA PRO A 152 -1.31 -12.87 -22.49
C PRO A 152 -0.27 -11.91 -23.08
N PHE A 153 -0.10 -11.90 -24.42
CA PHE A 153 0.89 -11.04 -25.07
C PHE A 153 0.42 -9.59 -25.12
N GLU A 154 -0.84 -9.36 -25.47
CA GLU A 154 -1.48 -8.05 -25.52
C GLU A 154 -1.58 -7.42 -24.12
N ASN A 155 -1.88 -8.23 -23.11
CA ASN A 155 -1.89 -7.77 -21.72
C ASN A 155 -0.47 -7.39 -21.24
N ALA A 156 0.54 -8.19 -21.57
CA ALA A 156 1.92 -7.89 -21.23
C ALA A 156 2.45 -6.65 -21.98
N GLU A 157 2.05 -6.46 -23.25
CA GLU A 157 2.37 -5.28 -24.06
C GLU A 157 1.83 -3.99 -23.41
N THR A 158 0.53 -3.97 -23.13
CA THR A 158 -0.11 -2.81 -22.50
C THR A 158 0.45 -2.55 -21.10
N SER A 159 0.70 -3.61 -20.31
CA SER A 159 1.31 -3.50 -18.98
C SER A 159 2.72 -2.91 -19.04
N VAL A 160 3.58 -3.37 -19.95
CA VAL A 160 4.97 -2.90 -20.03
C VAL A 160 5.06 -1.45 -20.54
N ILE A 161 4.19 -1.06 -21.48
CA ILE A 161 4.06 0.34 -21.93
C ILE A 161 3.56 1.22 -20.78
N GLY A 162 2.51 0.79 -20.07
CA GLY A 162 1.97 1.52 -18.93
C GLY A 162 3.00 1.74 -17.81
N ARG A 163 3.86 0.75 -17.56
CA ARG A 163 4.98 0.82 -16.61
C ARG A 163 6.07 1.80 -17.07
N ALA A 164 6.50 1.71 -18.33
CA ALA A 164 7.51 2.61 -18.88
C ALA A 164 7.03 4.07 -18.84
N LEU A 165 5.79 4.34 -19.24
CA LEU A 165 5.21 5.69 -19.13
C LEU A 165 5.09 6.15 -17.68
N GLY A 166 4.79 5.22 -16.76
CA GLY A 166 4.81 5.51 -15.33
C GLY A 166 6.19 5.90 -14.80
N PHE A 167 7.27 5.26 -15.29
CA PHE A 167 8.64 5.66 -14.96
C PHE A 167 9.02 7.04 -15.50
N LEU A 168 8.44 7.47 -16.64
CA LEU A 168 8.59 8.83 -17.16
C LEU A 168 7.72 9.87 -16.43
N GLY A 169 6.96 9.47 -15.41
CA GLY A 169 6.13 10.38 -14.61
C GLY A 169 4.69 10.53 -15.09
N TYR A 170 4.27 9.83 -16.15
CA TYR A 170 2.87 9.81 -16.60
C TYR A 170 2.06 8.81 -15.76
N VAL A 171 1.86 9.13 -14.48
CA VAL A 171 1.15 8.26 -13.50
C VAL A 171 0.45 9.11 -12.45
N LEU A 172 -0.58 8.55 -11.79
CA LEU A 172 -1.14 9.18 -10.59
C LEU A 172 -0.19 8.92 -9.42
N LEU A 173 0.31 9.98 -8.80
CA LEU A 173 1.08 9.89 -7.57
C LEU A 173 0.29 9.09 -6.52
N GLY A 174 0.91 8.07 -5.93
CA GLY A 174 0.29 7.19 -4.93
C GLY A 174 -0.48 5.98 -5.48
N SER A 175 -0.77 5.90 -6.79
CA SER A 175 -1.42 4.71 -7.40
C SER A 175 -0.47 3.55 -7.71
N GLY A 176 0.85 3.83 -7.72
CA GLY A 176 1.90 2.87 -8.02
C GLY A 176 2.15 2.66 -9.52
N ILE A 177 3.28 2.02 -9.83
CA ILE A 177 3.73 1.75 -11.20
C ILE A 177 3.15 0.43 -11.74
N ALA A 178 2.48 -0.35 -10.89
CA ALA A 178 1.84 -1.61 -11.28
C ALA A 178 0.70 -1.39 -12.28
N SER A 179 0.52 -2.34 -13.21
CA SER A 179 -0.66 -2.38 -14.07
C SER A 179 -1.90 -2.75 -13.25
N ALA A 180 -3.07 -2.45 -13.80
CA ALA A 180 -4.32 -2.81 -13.16
C ALA A 180 -4.41 -4.33 -12.92
N GLU A 181 -4.01 -5.13 -13.90
CA GLU A 181 -4.07 -6.59 -13.81
C GLU A 181 -3.13 -7.15 -12.74
N GLU A 182 -1.91 -6.62 -12.62
CA GLU A 182 -0.94 -7.10 -11.63
C GLU A 182 -1.41 -6.83 -10.19
N VAL A 183 -2.15 -5.75 -10.00
CA VAL A 183 -2.82 -5.47 -8.73
C VAL A 183 -3.90 -6.52 -8.45
N HIS A 184 -4.76 -6.84 -9.43
CA HIS A 184 -5.80 -7.87 -9.28
C HIS A 184 -5.19 -9.25 -9.00
N VAL A 185 -4.19 -9.66 -9.80
CA VAL A 185 -3.48 -10.94 -9.62
C VAL A 185 -2.80 -11.03 -8.25
N ALA A 186 -2.16 -9.96 -7.78
CA ALA A 186 -1.54 -9.94 -6.45
C ALA A 186 -2.58 -10.11 -5.32
N ILE A 187 -3.77 -9.53 -5.48
CA ILE A 187 -4.87 -9.70 -4.52
C ILE A 187 -5.34 -11.17 -4.51
N GLU A 188 -5.54 -11.77 -5.69
CA GLU A 188 -5.93 -13.18 -5.80
C GLU A 188 -4.89 -14.15 -5.23
N GLU A 189 -3.59 -13.87 -5.42
CA GLU A 189 -2.51 -14.72 -4.89
C GLU A 189 -2.43 -14.69 -3.36
N VAL A 190 -2.66 -13.53 -2.74
CA VAL A 190 -2.72 -13.41 -1.26
C VAL A 190 -3.89 -14.24 -0.73
N GLU A 191 -5.05 -14.19 -1.38
CA GLU A 191 -6.23 -15.00 -1.00
C GLU A 191 -6.02 -16.52 -1.16
N LYS A 192 -5.13 -16.95 -2.07
CA LYS A 192 -4.78 -18.37 -2.28
C LYS A 192 -3.74 -18.88 -1.28
N LYS A 193 -2.83 -18.03 -0.80
CA LYS A 193 -1.75 -18.40 0.15
C LYS A 193 -2.22 -18.50 1.61
N GLU A 194 -3.38 -17.95 1.97
CA GLU A 194 -3.97 -18.10 3.31
C GLU A 194 -4.53 -19.51 3.61
N LYS A 195 -4.33 -20.52 2.75
CA LYS A 195 -4.66 -21.93 3.11
C LYS A 195 -3.61 -22.44 4.11
N PRO A 196 -3.95 -22.71 5.38
CA PRO A 196 -3.08 -23.53 6.21
C PRO A 196 -3.04 -24.92 5.58
N ARG A 197 -1.84 -25.46 5.34
CA ARG A 197 -1.71 -26.91 5.16
C ARG A 197 -2.16 -27.55 6.47
N LEU A 198 -3.32 -28.18 6.44
CA LEU A 198 -3.78 -29.04 7.53
C LEU A 198 -2.90 -30.29 7.50
N ASP A 199 -1.81 -30.28 8.25
CA ASP A 199 -1.21 -31.53 8.70
C ASP A 199 -2.19 -32.13 9.69
N VAL A 200 -2.76 -33.28 9.29
CA VAL A 200 -3.69 -34.07 10.08
C VAL A 200 -2.94 -34.57 11.31
N VAL A 201 -3.34 -34.07 12.49
CA VAL A 201 -3.05 -34.73 13.77
C VAL A 201 -4.36 -35.32 14.27
N GLU A 202 -4.44 -36.65 14.20
CA GLU A 202 -5.49 -37.46 14.80
C GLU A 202 -5.55 -37.23 16.32
N GLY A 203 -6.77 -37.09 16.84
CA GLY A 203 -7.09 -37.36 18.24
C GLY A 203 -6.73 -36.24 19.22
N GLY A 204 -7.68 -35.34 19.48
CA GLY A 204 -7.60 -34.44 20.62
C GLY A 204 -8.85 -33.58 20.75
N GLN A 205 -9.76 -33.97 21.64
CA GLN A 205 -10.89 -33.12 22.05
C GLN A 205 -10.34 -31.83 22.69
N LEU A 206 -10.60 -30.68 22.07
CA LEU A 206 -10.28 -29.38 22.65
C LEU A 206 -11.46 -28.88 23.48
N GLN A 207 -11.30 -28.95 24.81
CA GLN A 207 -12.05 -28.15 25.75
C GLN A 207 -11.74 -26.66 25.50
N GLN A 208 -12.78 -25.83 25.44
CA GLN A 208 -12.63 -24.37 25.39
C GLN A 208 -12.10 -23.86 26.75
N PRO A 209 -11.07 -23.00 26.80
CA PRO A 209 -10.80 -22.22 27.99
C PRO A 209 -11.40 -20.82 27.86
N THR A 210 -12.32 -20.50 28.74
CA THR A 210 -12.74 -19.14 29.10
C THR A 210 -11.74 -18.56 30.09
N THR A 211 -11.14 -17.40 29.84
CA THR A 211 -10.82 -16.48 30.96
C THR A 211 -10.57 -15.04 30.51
N GLU A 212 -11.22 -14.10 31.22
CA GLU A 212 -10.97 -12.65 31.26
C GLU A 212 -9.49 -12.23 31.39
N GLN A 213 -8.59 -13.16 31.72
CA GLN A 213 -7.15 -12.94 31.80
C GLN A 213 -6.54 -12.61 30.42
N GLU A 214 -7.03 -13.21 29.33
CA GLU A 214 -6.56 -12.86 27.97
C GLU A 214 -7.14 -11.53 27.49
N LEU A 215 -8.38 -11.20 27.86
CA LEU A 215 -8.97 -9.89 27.56
C LEU A 215 -8.26 -8.76 28.30
N ARG A 216 -7.78 -9.00 29.54
CA ARG A 216 -6.89 -8.06 30.24
C ARG A 216 -5.51 -7.97 29.58
N ALA A 217 -4.94 -9.07 29.11
CA ALA A 217 -3.67 -9.06 28.37
C ALA A 217 -3.78 -8.30 27.04
N ILE A 218 -4.85 -8.50 26.27
CA ILE A 218 -5.10 -7.82 24.99
C ILE A 218 -5.45 -6.34 25.20
N SER A 219 -6.17 -6.00 26.27
CA SER A 219 -6.48 -4.60 26.60
C SER A 219 -5.25 -3.85 27.13
N GLN A 220 -4.31 -4.53 27.78
CA GLN A 220 -2.99 -3.97 28.13
C GLN A 220 -2.10 -3.81 26.88
N MET A 221 -2.18 -4.72 25.91
CA MET A 221 -1.44 -4.61 24.63
C MET A 221 -1.96 -3.50 23.69
N LYS A 222 -3.26 -3.18 23.72
CA LYS A 222 -3.85 -2.12 22.86
C LYS A 222 -3.77 -0.71 23.43
N ALA A 223 -3.56 -0.56 24.74
CA ALA A 223 -3.30 0.74 25.36
C ALA A 223 -1.85 1.25 25.16
N GLN A 224 -0.99 0.48 24.46
CA GLN A 224 0.44 0.74 24.26
C GLN A 224 0.88 0.82 22.79
N GLN A 225 0.07 1.42 21.92
CA GLN A 225 0.56 1.92 20.62
C GLN A 225 0.66 3.46 20.57
N SER A 226 0.94 4.08 21.71
CA SER A 226 1.75 5.29 21.71
C SER A 226 3.18 4.88 21.32
N GLN A 227 3.75 5.55 20.31
CA GLN A 227 5.18 5.37 20.02
C GLN A 227 5.97 5.67 21.30
N PRO A 228 6.95 4.84 21.68
CA PRO A 228 7.70 5.08 22.90
C PRO A 228 8.37 6.45 22.83
N THR A 229 8.14 7.25 23.87
CA THR A 229 8.84 8.51 24.07
C THR A 229 10.18 8.22 24.74
N PHE A 230 11.24 8.75 24.17
CA PHE A 230 12.61 8.62 24.64
C PHE A 230 13.08 9.97 25.17
N VAL A 231 13.76 9.96 26.32
CA VAL A 231 14.40 11.14 26.89
C VAL A 231 15.89 10.85 27.03
N GLY A 232 16.73 11.75 26.53
CA GLY A 232 18.17 11.63 26.68
C GLY A 232 18.91 12.91 26.40
N THR A 233 20.23 12.88 26.63
CA THR A 233 21.11 14.02 26.39
C THR A 233 21.92 13.78 25.12
N VAL A 234 21.88 14.72 24.19
CA VAL A 234 22.64 14.66 22.94
C VAL A 234 24.14 14.64 23.25
N SER A 235 24.81 13.51 23.06
CA SER A 235 26.26 13.37 23.29
C SER A 235 27.08 13.81 22.09
N GLN A 236 26.49 13.81 20.89
CA GLN A 236 27.11 14.34 19.68
C GLN A 236 26.09 15.12 18.84
N ASN A 237 26.49 16.32 18.39
CA ASN A 237 25.68 17.17 17.50
C ASN A 237 25.08 16.39 16.34
N GLY A 238 23.86 16.76 15.95
CA GLY A 238 23.25 16.26 14.73
C GLY A 238 24.14 16.54 13.51
N GLN A 239 24.49 15.50 12.77
CA GLN A 239 25.01 15.65 11.42
C GLN A 239 23.85 16.09 10.53
N GLY A 240 24.08 17.18 9.79
CA GLY A 240 23.07 17.83 8.97
C GLY A 240 22.46 16.90 7.92
N PRO A 241 21.31 17.28 7.33
CA PRO A 241 20.64 16.43 6.36
C PRO A 241 21.55 16.16 5.16
N VAL A 242 21.86 14.90 4.91
CA VAL A 242 22.52 14.44 3.69
C VAL A 242 21.50 13.73 2.80
N GLU A 243 21.65 13.89 1.49
CA GLU A 243 20.84 13.14 0.52
C GLU A 243 21.41 11.72 0.38
N ASN A 244 20.63 10.71 0.73
CA ASN A 244 20.97 9.30 0.57
C ASN A 244 19.85 8.59 -0.18
N ASN A 245 20.13 8.11 -1.40
CA ASN A 245 19.15 7.49 -2.28
C ASN A 245 17.88 8.36 -2.51
N GLY A 246 18.05 9.68 -2.60
CA GLY A 246 16.96 10.64 -2.79
C GLY A 246 16.11 10.93 -1.55
N ARG A 247 16.57 10.51 -0.36
CA ARG A 247 15.96 10.85 0.93
C ARG A 247 16.90 11.70 1.77
N LYS A 248 16.33 12.66 2.51
CA LYS A 248 17.08 13.45 3.49
C LYS A 248 17.25 12.65 4.77
N VAL A 249 18.49 12.49 5.23
CA VAL A 249 18.83 11.78 6.47
C VAL A 249 19.73 12.61 7.35
N ALA A 250 19.44 12.63 8.64
CA ALA A 250 20.30 13.20 9.68
C ALA A 250 20.56 12.18 10.79
N ARG A 251 21.68 12.30 11.48
CA ARG A 251 22.06 11.41 12.59
C ARG A 251 22.58 12.21 13.76
N SER A 252 22.14 11.86 14.96
CA SER A 252 22.72 12.31 16.24
C SER A 252 23.02 11.11 17.14
N ILE A 253 23.84 11.32 18.17
CA ILE A 253 24.04 10.34 19.23
C ILE A 253 23.43 10.90 20.51
N VAL A 254 22.54 10.13 21.12
CA VAL A 254 21.87 10.48 22.37
C VAL A 254 22.28 9.49 23.45
N THR A 255 22.69 10.01 24.61
CA THR A 255 22.94 9.21 25.80
C THR A 255 21.62 8.98 26.52
N MET A 256 21.24 7.72 26.67
CA MET A 256 20.08 7.30 27.43
C MET A 256 20.52 6.24 28.42
N ASN A 257 20.24 6.44 29.71
CA ASN A 257 20.62 5.49 30.78
C ASN A 257 22.11 5.09 30.75
N GLY A 258 22.99 6.05 30.42
CA GLY A 258 24.44 5.83 30.32
C GLY A 258 24.91 5.12 29.04
N GLN A 259 24.03 4.84 28.08
CA GLN A 259 24.36 4.23 26.79
C GLN A 259 24.20 5.22 25.64
N ASN A 260 25.16 5.24 24.72
CA ASN A 260 25.10 6.02 23.50
C ASN A 260 24.29 5.30 22.42
N ILE A 261 23.21 5.93 21.96
CA ILE A 261 22.30 5.37 20.95
C ILE A 261 22.33 6.26 19.72
N ASN A 262 22.39 5.64 18.54
CA ASN A 262 22.24 6.35 17.27
C ASN A 262 20.77 6.69 17.03
N VAL A 263 20.50 7.98 16.85
CA VAL A 263 19.17 8.50 16.53
C VAL A 263 19.18 9.11 15.14
N TYR A 264 18.26 8.67 14.29
CA TYR A 264 18.14 9.09 12.90
C TYR A 264 16.86 9.89 12.66
N GLY A 265 16.98 10.99 11.92
CA GLY A 265 15.85 11.68 11.31
C GLY A 265 15.81 11.36 9.82
N ILE A 266 14.62 11.09 9.29
CA ILE A 266 14.38 10.81 7.86
C ILE A 266 13.35 11.80 7.31
N ASP A 267 13.57 12.27 6.10
CA ASP A 267 12.70 13.20 5.38
C ASP A 267 12.32 14.40 6.26
N GLY A 268 11.04 14.53 6.64
CA GLY A 268 10.53 15.63 7.46
C GLY A 268 11.15 15.74 8.87
N THR A 269 11.68 14.66 9.44
CA THR A 269 12.33 14.68 10.76
C THR A 269 13.85 14.88 10.70
N ALA A 270 14.46 14.80 9.50
CA ALA A 270 15.89 15.01 9.33
C ALA A 270 16.35 16.42 9.77
N PRO A 271 15.64 17.53 9.44
CA PRO A 271 16.00 18.86 9.94
C PRO A 271 15.94 18.98 11.47
N ILE A 272 15.05 18.22 12.11
CA ILE A 272 14.84 18.27 13.57
C ILE A 272 16.02 17.63 14.28
N VAL A 273 16.40 16.41 13.88
CA VAL A 273 17.57 15.70 14.44
C VAL A 273 18.87 16.44 14.14
N ALA A 274 18.97 17.07 12.97
CA ALA A 274 20.11 17.90 12.61
C ALA A 274 20.26 19.17 13.47
N ALA A 275 19.16 19.69 14.03
CA ALA A 275 19.17 20.90 14.85
C ALA A 275 19.60 20.66 16.31
N TRP A 276 19.69 19.40 16.74
CA TRP A 276 20.06 19.04 18.09
C TRP A 276 21.52 19.38 18.42
N LYS A 277 21.70 20.07 19.55
CA LYS A 277 23.00 20.53 20.04
C LYS A 277 23.54 19.59 21.11
N GLN A 278 24.85 19.41 21.16
CA GLN A 278 25.54 18.62 22.17
C GLN A 278 25.23 19.20 23.57
N GLY A 279 24.89 18.32 24.50
CA GLY A 279 24.45 18.68 25.85
C GLY A 279 22.97 19.05 25.94
N GLN A 280 22.22 19.11 24.83
CA GLN A 280 20.78 19.35 24.84
C GLN A 280 20.04 18.12 25.36
N GLU A 281 19.11 18.31 26.30
CA GLU A 281 18.11 17.31 26.63
C GLU A 281 17.02 17.30 25.56
N VAL A 282 16.72 16.12 25.04
CA VAL A 282 15.73 15.91 23.98
C VAL A 282 14.74 14.85 24.42
N GLU A 283 13.46 15.16 24.22
CA GLU A 283 12.35 14.23 24.33
C GLU A 283 11.79 14.01 22.92
N PHE A 284 11.68 12.76 22.48
CA PHE A 284 11.28 12.45 21.11
C PHE A 284 10.58 11.09 21.01
N GLN A 285 9.69 10.96 20.03
CA GLN A 285 9.05 9.68 19.71
C GLN A 285 9.80 8.99 18.59
N ALA A 286 10.20 7.74 18.82
CA ALA A 286 10.97 6.99 17.85
C ALA A 286 10.51 5.53 17.73
N ARG A 287 10.85 4.93 16.59
CA ARG A 287 10.80 3.48 16.41
C ARG A 287 12.20 2.91 16.59
N GLN A 288 12.32 1.82 17.34
CA GLN A 288 13.57 1.08 17.45
C GLN A 288 13.73 0.11 16.28
N GLU A 289 14.90 0.12 15.66
CA GLU A 289 15.30 -0.80 14.59
C GLU A 289 16.02 -2.03 15.17
N ASN A 290 16.07 -3.13 14.40
CA ASN A 290 16.65 -4.41 14.83
C ASN A 290 18.14 -4.32 15.23
N ASN A 291 18.85 -3.28 14.80
CA ASN A 291 20.24 -3.01 15.14
C ASN A 291 20.40 -2.12 16.40
N GLY A 292 19.30 -1.84 17.11
CA GLY A 292 19.29 -1.01 18.32
C GLY A 292 19.28 0.50 18.10
N SER A 293 19.28 0.98 16.84
CA SER A 293 19.14 2.41 16.56
C SER A 293 17.68 2.88 16.64
N LEU A 294 17.50 4.19 16.80
CA LEU A 294 16.19 4.82 16.88
C LEU A 294 15.95 5.70 15.64
N VAL A 295 14.75 5.64 15.07
CA VAL A 295 14.32 6.50 13.96
C VAL A 295 13.17 7.39 14.45
N VAL A 296 13.37 8.71 14.41
CA VAL A 296 12.38 9.69 14.89
C VAL A 296 11.17 9.69 13.97
N VAL A 297 10.01 9.41 14.57
CA VAL A 297 8.71 9.31 13.88
C VAL A 297 7.97 10.66 13.96
N THR A 298 8.06 11.29 15.12
CA THR A 298 7.47 12.59 15.46
C THR A 298 8.35 13.21 16.54
N ALA A 299 8.59 14.52 16.45
CA ALA A 299 9.21 15.29 17.51
C ALA A 299 8.16 16.22 18.11
#